data_AF-A0A8B3S1B3-F1
#
_entry.id   AF-A0A8B3S1B3-F1
#
_cell.length_a   1.000
_cell.length_b   1.000
_cell.length_c   1.000
_cell.angle_alpha   90.00
_cell.angle_beta   90.00
_cell.angle_gamma   90.00
#
_symmetry.space_group_name_H-M   'P 1'
#
loop_
_entity.id
_entity.type
_entity.pdbx_description
1 polymer ?
#
loop_
_entity_poly.entity_id
_entity_poly.type
_entity_poly.pdbx_seq_one_letter_code
_entity_poly.pdbx_strand_id
1 'polypeptide(L)'
;MKLSPDERWNLIDSIADQVVTYGKYRHTLKDAIGELTVKPMTGIPIAIAVLYGFWSVFGSFAGTLCTDGFFVKLFDGYWLPWLQEVFPGKGGWLYSILIDAGGMTNGEFILSDNCFEAFGVLTSGLFVAIGVVLPAIVIFYLMLTLLEDIGYMPRLAVLIDTVLHRIGLHGYAIVPTILSLGCNVPAVTATRILETRKQRFIMMTLLAIFIPCGAQLGIMEEVIPDLIG
;
A
#
# COMPACT_ATOMS: atom_id res chain seq x y z
N MET A 1 -18.60 -41.95 -38.89
CA MET A 1 -19.33 -41.25 -39.97
C MET A 1 -19.03 -39.76 -39.82
N LYS A 2 -18.37 -39.12 -40.80
CA LYS A 2 -18.08 -37.67 -40.71
C LYS A 2 -19.35 -36.94 -41.15
N LEU A 3 -19.99 -36.24 -40.20
CA LEU A 3 -21.16 -35.39 -40.47
C LEU A 3 -20.81 -34.32 -41.51
N SER A 4 -21.75 -34.03 -42.41
CA SER A 4 -21.60 -32.94 -43.37
C SER A 4 -21.59 -31.58 -42.64
N PRO A 5 -21.03 -30.50 -43.22
CA PRO A 5 -21.00 -29.19 -42.58
C PRO A 5 -22.38 -28.71 -42.13
N ASP A 6 -23.41 -28.92 -42.94
CA ASP A 6 -24.78 -28.48 -42.66
C ASP A 6 -25.44 -29.30 -41.53
N GLU A 7 -25.16 -30.60 -41.48
CA GLU A 7 -25.62 -31.46 -40.38
C GLU A 7 -25.00 -31.07 -39.04
N ARG A 8 -23.75 -30.57 -39.06
CA ARG A 8 -23.06 -30.08 -37.85
C ARG A 8 -23.67 -28.78 -37.36
N TRP A 9 -23.99 -27.84 -38.24
CA TRP A 9 -24.64 -26.59 -37.87
C TRP A 9 -26.03 -26.82 -37.29
N ASN A 10 -26.84 -27.69 -37.91
CA ASN A 10 -28.15 -28.05 -37.36
C ASN A 10 -28.06 -28.73 -36.00
N LEU A 11 -27.05 -29.58 -35.78
CA LEU A 11 -26.83 -30.21 -34.49
C LEU A 11 -26.45 -29.16 -33.42
N ILE A 12 -25.57 -28.22 -33.76
CA ILE A 12 -25.15 -27.12 -32.88
C ILE A 12 -26.35 -26.26 -32.50
N ASP A 13 -27.19 -25.86 -33.45
CA ASP A 13 -28.39 -25.06 -33.18
C ASP A 13 -29.38 -25.81 -32.29
N SER A 14 -29.60 -27.11 -32.55
CA SER A 14 -30.50 -27.93 -31.71
C SER A 14 -30.02 -28.05 -30.26
N ILE A 15 -28.70 -28.11 -30.06
CA ILE A 15 -28.09 -28.16 -28.73
C ILE A 15 -28.12 -26.77 -28.09
N ALA A 16 -27.84 -25.71 -28.84
CA ALA A 16 -27.91 -24.34 -28.34
C ALA A 16 -29.32 -24.00 -27.85
N ASP A 17 -30.37 -24.35 -28.59
CA ASP A 17 -31.77 -24.09 -28.20
C ASP A 17 -32.20 -24.88 -26.95
N GLN A 18 -31.63 -26.07 -26.71
CA GLN A 18 -31.94 -26.88 -25.53
C GLN A 18 -31.25 -26.37 -24.25
N VAL A 19 -30.12 -25.67 -24.39
CA VAL A 19 -29.25 -25.32 -23.25
C VAL A 19 -29.27 -23.81 -22.97
N VAL A 20 -29.49 -22.98 -23.99
CA VAL A 20 -29.48 -21.52 -23.87
C VAL A 20 -30.87 -21.00 -23.50
N THR A 21 -31.10 -20.82 -22.22
CA THR A 21 -32.26 -20.06 -21.73
C THR A 21 -31.98 -18.55 -21.82
N TYR A 22 -32.66 -17.86 -22.72
CA TYR A 22 -32.63 -16.40 -22.81
C TYR A 22 -33.45 -15.76 -21.68
N GLY A 23 -32.80 -15.45 -20.57
CA GLY A 23 -33.38 -14.64 -19.49
C GLY A 23 -33.13 -13.15 -19.72
N LYS A 24 -34.14 -12.30 -19.51
CA LYS A 24 -33.90 -10.85 -19.32
C LYS A 24 -33.14 -10.67 -18.01
N TYR A 25 -31.84 -10.38 -18.10
CA TYR A 25 -31.03 -10.03 -16.95
C TYR A 25 -31.67 -8.83 -16.23
N ARG A 26 -32.18 -9.03 -15.01
CA ARG A 26 -32.69 -7.93 -14.19
C ARG A 26 -31.50 -7.26 -13.54
N HIS A 27 -31.31 -5.96 -13.81
CA HIS A 27 -30.29 -5.16 -13.15
C HIS A 27 -30.42 -5.31 -11.63
N THR A 28 -29.40 -5.89 -11.02
CA THR A 28 -29.29 -6.03 -9.56
C THR A 28 -28.66 -4.75 -9.01
N LEU A 29 -28.89 -4.43 -7.73
CA LEU A 29 -28.21 -3.29 -7.07
C LEU A 29 -26.67 -3.36 -7.20
N LYS A 30 -26.11 -4.58 -7.25
CA LYS A 30 -24.68 -4.81 -7.52
C LYS A 30 -24.26 -4.36 -8.93
N ASP A 31 -25.12 -4.53 -9.93
CA ASP A 31 -24.86 -4.10 -11.32
C ASP A 31 -24.94 -2.59 -11.46
N ALA A 32 -25.91 -1.96 -10.80
CA ALA A 32 -26.05 -0.50 -10.80
C ALA A 32 -24.83 0.19 -10.16
N ILE A 33 -24.35 -0.34 -9.02
CA ILE A 33 -23.12 0.13 -8.37
C ILE A 33 -21.90 -0.14 -9.27
N GLY A 34 -21.88 -1.28 -9.97
CA GLY A 34 -20.86 -1.62 -10.96
C GLY A 34 -20.78 -0.62 -12.10
N GLU A 35 -21.91 -0.31 -12.74
CA GLU A 35 -21.96 0.67 -13.83
C GLU A 35 -21.59 2.08 -13.36
N LEU A 36 -22.00 2.46 -12.15
CA LEU A 36 -21.70 3.79 -11.59
C LEU A 36 -20.20 3.99 -11.31
N THR A 37 -19.50 2.91 -10.92
CA THR A 37 -18.05 2.95 -10.63
C THR A 37 -17.17 2.93 -11.88
N VAL A 38 -17.70 2.53 -13.05
CA VAL A 38 -16.93 2.42 -14.30
C VAL A 38 -17.09 3.65 -15.20
N LYS A 39 -18.19 4.41 -15.06
CA LYS A 39 -18.40 5.64 -15.86
C LYS A 39 -17.37 6.72 -15.47
N PRO A 40 -16.65 7.37 -16.40
CA PRO A 40 -15.58 8.32 -16.07
C PRO A 40 -16.02 9.47 -15.14
N MET A 41 -17.21 10.01 -15.38
CA MET A 41 -17.75 11.15 -14.63
C MET A 41 -18.16 10.82 -13.18
N THR A 42 -18.72 9.63 -12.93
CA THR A 42 -19.18 9.21 -11.58
C THR A 42 -18.19 8.30 -10.87
N GLY A 43 -17.41 7.53 -11.63
CA GLY A 43 -16.42 6.59 -11.14
C GLY A 43 -15.18 7.26 -10.54
N ILE A 44 -14.70 8.37 -11.10
CA ILE A 44 -13.55 9.10 -10.55
C ILE A 44 -13.86 9.67 -9.14
N PRO A 45 -14.97 10.39 -8.91
CA PRO A 45 -15.34 10.82 -7.57
C PRO A 45 -15.48 9.67 -6.57
N ILE A 46 -16.09 8.55 -7.00
CA ILE A 46 -16.23 7.37 -6.14
C ILE A 46 -14.86 6.75 -5.84
N ALA A 47 -13.95 6.71 -6.81
CA ALA A 47 -12.59 6.24 -6.60
C ALA A 47 -11.81 7.08 -5.62
N ILE A 48 -11.92 8.40 -5.73
CA ILE A 48 -11.31 9.31 -4.74
C ILE A 48 -11.91 9.08 -3.36
N ALA A 49 -13.24 8.96 -3.24
CA ALA A 49 -13.91 8.72 -1.96
C ALA A 49 -13.51 7.38 -1.33
N VAL A 50 -13.43 6.30 -2.13
CA VAL A 50 -13.02 4.97 -1.66
C VAL A 50 -11.55 4.96 -1.26
N LEU A 51 -10.65 5.54 -2.07
CA LEU A 51 -9.23 5.63 -1.75
C LEU A 51 -8.98 6.50 -0.52
N TYR A 52 -9.71 7.61 -0.37
CA TYR A 52 -9.65 8.47 0.81
C TYR A 52 -10.13 7.74 2.06
N GLY A 53 -11.27 7.03 1.98
CA GLY A 53 -11.78 6.22 3.09
C GLY A 53 -10.83 5.08 3.47
N PHE A 54 -10.25 4.41 2.47
CA PHE A 54 -9.21 3.40 2.68
C PHE A 54 -8.02 4.01 3.43
N TRP A 55 -7.51 5.15 2.99
CA TRP A 55 -6.36 5.82 3.62
C TRP A 55 -6.66 6.37 5.00
N SER A 56 -7.85 6.91 5.25
CA SER A 56 -8.21 7.44 6.56
C SER A 56 -8.35 6.34 7.60
N VAL A 57 -8.98 5.22 7.23
CA VAL A 57 -9.09 4.04 8.09
C VAL A 57 -7.72 3.43 8.33
N PHE A 58 -6.90 3.30 7.28
CA PHE A 58 -5.54 2.80 7.40
C PHE A 58 -4.70 3.68 8.33
N GLY A 59 -4.69 5.00 8.14
CA GLY A 59 -3.93 5.92 8.98
C GLY A 59 -4.37 5.89 10.45
N SER A 60 -5.68 5.82 10.70
CA SER A 60 -6.23 5.75 12.06
C SER A 60 -5.87 4.43 12.75
N PHE A 61 -5.93 3.31 12.03
CA PHE A 61 -5.71 1.99 12.61
C PHE A 61 -4.22 1.64 12.69
N ALA A 62 -3.48 1.77 11.60
CA ALA A 62 -2.06 1.45 11.56
C ALA A 62 -1.19 2.50 12.27
N GLY A 63 -1.45 3.79 12.03
CA GLY A 63 -0.73 4.89 12.67
C GLY A 63 -1.15 5.06 14.13
N THR A 64 -2.32 5.63 14.34
CA THR A 64 -2.74 6.09 15.68
C THR A 64 -2.96 4.96 16.68
N LEU A 65 -3.63 3.87 16.28
CA LEU A 65 -3.94 2.78 17.21
C LEU A 65 -2.75 1.83 17.41
N CYS A 66 -2.19 1.29 16.32
CA CYS A 66 -1.13 0.29 16.43
C CYS A 66 0.24 0.92 16.71
N THR A 67 0.69 1.88 15.90
CA THR A 67 2.04 2.44 16.03
C THR A 67 2.12 3.32 17.27
N ASP A 68 1.40 4.44 17.30
CA ASP A 68 1.49 5.42 18.38
C ASP A 68 0.81 4.92 19.68
N GLY A 69 -0.29 4.20 19.52
CA GLY A 69 -1.10 3.73 20.64
C GLY A 69 -0.48 2.54 21.40
N PHE A 70 0.26 1.67 20.71
CA PHE A 70 0.78 0.43 21.27
C PHE A 70 2.30 0.29 21.15
N PHE A 71 2.85 0.29 19.93
CA PHE A 71 4.28 0.00 19.71
C PHE A 71 5.20 1.09 20.26
N VAL A 72 4.92 2.36 20.01
CA VAL A 72 5.70 3.49 20.55
C VAL A 72 5.74 3.41 22.07
N LYS A 73 4.58 3.28 22.72
CA LYS A 73 4.51 3.19 24.20
C LYS A 73 5.22 1.96 24.77
N LEU A 74 5.16 0.83 24.07
CA LEU A 74 5.85 -0.38 24.49
C LEU A 74 7.36 -0.22 24.38
N PHE A 75 7.84 0.31 23.26
CA PHE A 75 9.27 0.43 22.99
C PHE A 75 9.91 1.56 23.81
N ASP A 76 9.30 2.72 23.87
CA ASP A 76 9.82 3.86 24.64
C ASP A 76 9.66 3.64 26.15
N GLY A 77 8.56 3.01 26.58
CA GLY A 77 8.30 2.79 28.01
C GLY A 77 9.03 1.60 28.62
N TYR A 78 9.33 0.55 27.85
CA TYR A 78 9.90 -0.70 28.38
C TYR A 78 11.18 -1.13 27.67
N TRP A 79 11.22 -1.11 26.34
CA TRP A 79 12.35 -1.66 25.57
C TRP A 79 13.61 -0.79 25.68
N LEU A 80 13.46 0.52 25.47
CA LEU A 80 14.56 1.48 25.48
C LEU A 80 15.19 1.61 26.88
N PRO A 81 14.43 1.81 27.97
CA PRO A 81 15.02 1.89 29.31
C PRO A 81 15.71 0.58 29.71
N TRP A 82 15.10 -0.56 29.38
CA TRP A 82 15.70 -1.87 29.66
C TRP A 82 17.04 -2.06 28.93
N LEU A 83 17.13 -1.69 27.65
CA LEU A 83 18.39 -1.76 26.91
C LEU A 83 19.45 -0.80 27.49
N GLN A 84 19.06 0.42 27.85
CA GLN A 84 19.96 1.41 28.46
C GLN A 84 20.44 0.97 29.86
N GLU A 85 19.68 0.17 30.60
CA GLU A 85 20.09 -0.38 31.90
C GLU A 85 21.02 -1.60 31.78
N VAL A 86 20.70 -2.53 30.88
CA VAL A 86 21.42 -3.81 30.76
C VAL A 86 22.77 -3.67 30.07
N PHE A 87 22.91 -2.75 29.11
CA PHE A 87 24.16 -2.61 28.37
C PHE A 87 25.20 -1.76 29.12
N PRO A 88 26.38 -2.33 29.45
CA PRO A 88 27.45 -1.58 30.07
C PRO A 88 28.15 -0.66 29.05
N GLY A 89 28.77 0.42 29.53
CA GLY A 89 29.57 1.32 28.70
C GLY A 89 28.80 2.49 28.09
N LYS A 90 27.87 3.09 28.84
CA LYS A 90 27.16 4.32 28.47
C LYS A 90 28.14 5.40 27.98
N GLY A 91 27.86 5.97 26.81
CA GLY A 91 28.74 6.97 26.17
C GLY A 91 29.95 6.40 25.42
N GLY A 92 30.16 5.08 25.41
CA GLY A 92 31.17 4.43 24.57
C GLY A 92 30.74 4.30 23.11
N TRP A 93 31.69 4.23 22.18
CA TRP A 93 31.42 4.11 20.74
C TRP A 93 30.55 2.89 20.35
N LEU A 94 30.69 1.78 21.09
CA LEU A 94 29.90 0.57 20.84
C LEU A 94 28.47 0.72 21.37
N TYR A 95 28.32 1.42 22.50
CA TYR A 95 27.01 1.74 23.09
C TYR A 95 26.25 2.70 22.19
N SER A 96 26.92 3.71 21.61
CA SER A 96 26.28 4.68 20.71
C SER A 96 25.79 4.06 19.40
N ILE A 97 26.50 3.06 18.87
CA ILE A 97 26.06 2.35 17.66
C ILE A 97 24.91 1.38 17.96
N LEU A 98 25.00 0.63 19.05
CA LEU A 98 24.04 -0.45 19.31
C LEU A 98 22.77 0.01 20.00
N ILE A 99 22.88 0.91 20.98
CA ILE A 99 21.82 1.21 21.93
C ILE A 99 21.34 2.64 21.76
N ASP A 100 22.21 3.61 21.99
CA ASP A 100 21.76 5.00 22.05
C ASP A 100 22.92 5.93 21.71
N ALA A 101 22.84 6.55 20.54
CA ALA A 101 23.76 7.58 20.10
C ALA A 101 23.70 8.81 21.01
N GLY A 102 22.55 9.07 21.62
CA GLY A 102 22.29 10.11 22.61
C GLY A 102 22.65 11.52 22.14
N GLY A 103 22.57 12.45 23.09
CA GLY A 103 23.09 13.80 22.95
C GLY A 103 24.36 14.00 23.78
N MET A 104 25.27 14.88 23.34
CA MET A 104 26.36 15.38 24.17
C MET A 104 26.09 16.83 24.55
N THR A 105 25.87 17.08 25.85
CA THR A 105 25.75 18.45 26.37
C THR A 105 26.78 18.64 27.50
N ASN A 106 27.63 19.67 27.40
CA ASN A 106 28.66 19.99 28.39
C ASN A 106 29.62 18.84 28.74
N GLY A 107 29.83 17.89 27.83
CA GLY A 107 30.74 16.75 28.01
C GLY A 107 30.14 15.55 28.76
N GLU A 108 28.86 15.62 29.14
CA GLU A 108 28.11 14.49 29.69
C GLU A 108 27.20 13.87 28.63
N PHE A 109 27.09 12.55 28.67
CA PHE A 109 26.27 11.76 27.75
C PHE A 109 24.83 11.72 28.25
N ILE A 110 23.90 12.25 27.44
CA ILE A 110 22.47 12.28 27.72
C ILE A 110 21.80 11.12 26.96
N LEU A 111 21.01 10.35 27.69
CA LEU A 111 20.19 9.26 27.14
C LEU A 111 18.99 9.85 26.40
N SER A 112 18.65 9.28 25.25
CA SER A 112 17.45 9.68 24.51
C SER A 112 16.19 9.14 25.20
N ASP A 113 15.14 9.96 25.20
CA ASP A 113 13.85 9.62 25.82
C ASP A 113 12.96 8.76 24.91
N ASN A 114 13.22 8.78 23.59
CA ASN A 114 12.42 8.08 22.58
C ASN A 114 13.27 7.21 21.66
N CYS A 115 12.71 6.09 21.18
CA CYS A 115 13.35 5.21 20.23
C CYS A 115 13.62 5.87 18.88
N PHE A 116 12.89 6.93 18.50
CA PHE A 116 13.18 7.68 17.27
C PHE A 116 14.47 8.49 17.36
N GLU A 117 14.87 8.91 18.56
CA GLU A 117 16.04 9.78 18.79
C GLU A 117 17.27 9.03 19.29
N ALA A 118 17.11 7.77 19.71
CA ALA A 118 18.23 6.95 20.17
C ALA A 118 19.23 6.62 19.04
N PHE A 119 18.80 6.58 17.78
CA PHE A 119 19.57 6.17 16.59
C PHE A 119 20.41 4.89 16.71
N GLY A 120 20.11 4.01 17.68
CA GLY A 120 20.81 2.75 17.87
C GLY A 120 20.26 1.63 16.99
N VAL A 121 21.10 0.66 16.63
CA VAL A 121 20.68 -0.50 15.81
C VAL A 121 19.62 -1.35 16.53
N LEU A 122 19.80 -1.63 17.83
CA LEU A 122 18.89 -2.47 18.63
C LEU A 122 17.69 -1.70 19.20
N THR A 123 17.78 -0.38 19.22
CA THR A 123 16.70 0.52 19.63
C THR A 123 15.93 0.98 18.41
N SER A 124 16.32 2.09 17.79
CA SER A 124 15.66 2.70 16.63
C SER A 124 15.55 1.76 15.44
N GLY A 125 16.63 1.05 15.11
CA GLY A 125 16.64 0.13 13.97
C GLY A 125 15.61 -1.00 14.12
N LEU A 126 15.60 -1.64 15.28
CA LEU A 126 14.64 -2.70 15.59
C LEU A 126 13.21 -2.17 15.73
N PHE A 127 13.05 -1.05 16.42
CA PHE A 127 11.75 -0.40 16.63
C PHE A 127 11.09 0.03 15.32
N VAL A 128 11.83 0.67 14.41
CA VAL A 128 11.26 1.07 13.12
C VAL A 128 10.85 -0.16 12.30
N ALA A 129 11.66 -1.22 12.28
CA ALA A 129 11.34 -2.42 11.52
C ALA A 129 10.13 -3.17 12.09
N ILE A 130 10.10 -3.41 13.40
CA ILE A 130 9.10 -4.27 14.07
C ILE A 130 7.89 -3.49 14.57
N GLY A 131 8.11 -2.29 15.11
CA GLY A 131 7.07 -1.46 15.73
C GLY A 131 6.31 -0.58 14.74
N VAL A 132 6.96 -0.15 13.65
CA VAL A 132 6.35 0.77 12.67
C VAL A 132 6.05 0.07 11.35
N VAL A 133 7.06 -0.50 10.70
CA VAL A 133 6.94 -0.97 9.30
C VAL A 133 6.15 -2.28 9.21
N LEU A 134 6.49 -3.29 10.01
CA LEU A 134 5.85 -4.60 9.94
C LEU A 134 4.33 -4.55 10.20
N PRO A 135 3.82 -3.89 11.25
CA PRO A 135 2.39 -3.83 11.53
C PRO A 135 1.64 -3.06 10.44
N ALA A 136 2.22 -1.94 9.98
CA ALA A 136 1.65 -1.15 8.89
C ALA A 136 1.51 -1.98 7.61
N ILE A 137 2.53 -2.75 7.21
CA ILE A 137 2.48 -3.63 6.04
C ILE A 137 1.38 -4.70 6.20
N VAL A 138 1.28 -5.34 7.36
CA VAL A 138 0.27 -6.38 7.62
C VAL A 138 -1.15 -5.82 7.48
N ILE A 139 -1.42 -4.67 8.11
CA ILE A 139 -2.73 -4.00 8.06
C ILE A 139 -3.02 -3.52 6.63
N PHE A 140 -2.03 -2.95 5.94
CA PHE A 140 -2.19 -2.47 4.58
C PHE A 140 -2.57 -3.60 3.62
N TYR A 141 -1.87 -4.73 3.68
CA TYR A 141 -2.21 -5.91 2.86
C TYR A 141 -3.57 -6.49 3.24
N LEU A 142 -3.91 -6.56 4.52
CA LEU A 142 -5.23 -7.02 4.96
C LEU A 142 -6.34 -6.15 4.35
N MET A 143 -6.19 -4.83 4.40
CA MET A 143 -7.17 -3.91 3.80
C MET A 143 -7.19 -3.99 2.27
N LEU A 144 -6.03 -4.17 1.62
CA LEU A 144 -5.98 -4.37 0.17
C LEU A 144 -6.69 -5.63 -0.28
N THR A 145 -6.50 -6.75 0.44
CA THR A 145 -7.21 -8.00 0.17
C THR A 145 -8.72 -7.81 0.29
N LEU A 146 -9.19 -7.06 1.28
CA LEU A 146 -10.63 -6.72 1.38
C LEU A 146 -11.12 -5.94 0.16
N LEU A 147 -10.35 -4.96 -0.34
CA LEU A 147 -10.71 -4.20 -1.55
C LEU A 147 -10.70 -5.07 -2.82
N GLU A 148 -9.78 -6.02 -2.88
CA GLU A 148 -9.68 -7.00 -3.97
C GLU A 148 -10.86 -7.98 -3.96
N ASP A 149 -11.24 -8.51 -2.79
CA ASP A 149 -12.36 -9.44 -2.61
C ASP A 149 -13.72 -8.80 -2.93
N ILE A 150 -13.87 -7.50 -2.68
CA ILE A 150 -15.06 -6.72 -3.09
C ILE A 150 -15.12 -6.54 -4.62
N GLY A 151 -14.04 -6.85 -5.34
CA GLY A 151 -13.93 -6.68 -6.79
C GLY A 151 -13.82 -5.21 -7.19
N TYR A 152 -13.37 -4.33 -6.28
CA TYR A 152 -13.17 -2.92 -6.58
C TYR A 152 -11.91 -2.68 -7.41
N MET A 153 -10.84 -3.40 -7.10
CA MET A 153 -9.55 -3.37 -7.83
C MET A 153 -9.71 -3.50 -9.36
N PRO A 154 -10.42 -4.51 -9.90
CA PRO A 154 -10.67 -4.62 -11.34
C PRO A 154 -11.41 -3.42 -11.95
N ARG A 155 -12.36 -2.81 -11.22
CA ARG A 155 -13.13 -1.66 -11.72
C ARG A 155 -12.27 -0.40 -11.79
N LEU A 156 -11.47 -0.19 -10.75
CA LEU A 156 -10.52 0.92 -10.70
C LEU A 156 -9.46 0.80 -11.80
N ALA A 157 -9.02 -0.44 -12.11
CA ALA A 157 -8.12 -0.73 -13.21
C ALA A 157 -8.66 -0.21 -14.55
N VAL A 158 -9.92 -0.55 -14.87
CA VAL A 158 -10.59 -0.14 -16.12
C VAL A 158 -10.73 1.38 -16.20
N LEU A 159 -11.05 2.03 -15.08
CA LEU A 159 -11.21 3.49 -15.02
C LEU A 159 -9.90 4.24 -15.33
N ILE A 160 -8.77 3.75 -14.80
CA ILE A 160 -7.46 4.41 -14.92
C ILE A 160 -6.67 3.91 -16.15
N ASP A 161 -7.10 2.81 -16.78
CA ASP A 161 -6.44 2.23 -17.96
C ASP A 161 -6.23 3.25 -19.08
N THR A 162 -7.21 4.13 -19.34
CA THR A 162 -7.09 5.19 -20.36
C THR A 162 -5.95 6.17 -20.06
N VAL A 163 -5.70 6.49 -18.79
CA VAL A 163 -4.61 7.38 -18.37
C VAL A 163 -3.27 6.66 -18.48
N LEU A 164 -3.20 5.41 -18.03
CA LEU A 164 -1.98 4.61 -18.09
C LEU A 164 -1.56 4.31 -19.54
N HIS A 165 -2.51 4.09 -20.44
CA HIS A 165 -2.23 3.87 -21.86
C HIS A 165 -1.55 5.08 -22.51
N ARG A 166 -1.88 6.31 -22.11
CA ARG A 166 -1.19 7.52 -22.61
C ARG A 166 0.28 7.57 -22.23
N ILE A 167 0.66 6.92 -21.14
CA ILE A 167 2.03 6.82 -20.62
C ILE A 167 2.72 5.55 -21.19
N GLY A 168 2.02 4.74 -21.98
CA GLY A 168 2.54 3.49 -22.55
C GLY A 168 2.51 2.31 -21.57
N LEU A 169 1.70 2.41 -20.51
CA LEU A 169 1.50 1.37 -19.49
C LEU A 169 0.15 0.66 -19.72
N HIS A 170 0.10 -0.61 -19.33
CA HIS A 170 -1.12 -1.42 -19.37
C HIS A 170 -1.90 -1.24 -18.05
N GLY A 171 -3.24 -1.40 -18.06
CA GLY A 171 -4.09 -1.33 -16.86
C GLY A 171 -3.67 -2.17 -15.65
N TYR A 172 -2.85 -3.22 -15.83
CA TYR A 172 -2.25 -3.97 -14.71
C TYR A 172 -1.30 -3.12 -13.84
N ALA A 173 -0.85 -1.96 -14.32
CA ALA A 173 -0.04 -1.01 -13.55
C ALA A 173 -0.81 -0.33 -12.40
N ILE A 174 -2.14 -0.48 -12.33
CA ILE A 174 -2.94 0.06 -11.22
C ILE A 174 -2.53 -0.53 -9.86
N VAL A 175 -2.25 -1.82 -9.81
CA VAL A 175 -2.00 -2.53 -8.53
C VAL A 175 -0.71 -2.00 -7.90
N PRO A 176 0.43 -1.91 -8.62
CA PRO A 176 1.62 -1.26 -8.08
C PRO A 176 1.38 0.21 -7.68
N THR A 177 0.58 0.96 -8.44
CA THR A 177 0.30 2.39 -8.17
C THR A 177 -0.34 2.57 -6.80
N ILE A 178 -1.39 1.80 -6.50
CA ILE A 178 -2.10 1.87 -5.21
C ILE A 178 -1.22 1.35 -4.08
N LEU A 179 -0.48 0.26 -4.32
CA LEU A 179 0.43 -0.33 -3.35
C LEU A 179 1.55 0.66 -2.95
N SER A 180 1.97 1.52 -3.89
CA SER A 180 3.04 2.51 -3.69
C SER A 180 2.67 3.62 -2.72
N LEU A 181 1.40 4.05 -2.73
CA LEU A 181 0.91 5.03 -1.76
C LEU A 181 1.21 4.56 -0.33
N GLY A 182 1.03 3.26 -0.05
CA GLY A 182 1.39 2.67 1.23
C GLY A 182 2.91 2.57 1.39
N CYS A 183 3.54 1.71 0.58
CA CYS A 183 4.99 1.52 0.62
C CYS A 183 5.56 1.23 -0.77
N ASN A 184 6.59 1.99 -1.15
CA ASN A 184 7.25 1.84 -2.45
C ASN A 184 7.97 0.49 -2.61
N VAL A 185 8.44 -0.13 -1.53
CA VAL A 185 9.19 -1.40 -1.56
C VAL A 185 8.36 -2.56 -2.13
N PRO A 186 7.20 -2.92 -1.55
CA PRO A 186 6.33 -3.94 -2.14
C PRO A 186 5.74 -3.50 -3.49
N ALA A 187 5.50 -2.21 -3.70
CA ALA A 187 5.00 -1.66 -4.96
C ALA A 187 5.93 -1.90 -6.14
N VAL A 188 7.22 -1.59 -5.96
CA VAL A 188 8.27 -1.88 -6.93
C VAL A 188 8.35 -3.39 -7.18
N THR A 189 8.22 -4.21 -6.15
CA THR A 189 8.21 -5.68 -6.30
C THR A 189 7.01 -6.17 -7.11
N ALA A 190 5.84 -5.54 -6.95
CA ALA A 190 4.62 -5.87 -7.69
C ALA A 190 4.70 -5.52 -9.19
N THR A 191 5.62 -4.64 -9.60
CA THR A 191 5.84 -4.33 -11.03
C THR A 191 6.30 -5.54 -11.85
N ARG A 192 6.72 -6.64 -11.21
CA ARG A 192 7.08 -7.91 -11.89
C ARG A 192 5.99 -8.46 -12.81
N ILE A 193 4.73 -8.10 -12.58
CA ILE A 193 3.57 -8.52 -13.38
C ILE A 193 3.57 -7.86 -14.77
N LEU A 194 4.23 -6.71 -14.95
CA LEU A 194 4.34 -6.05 -16.26
C LEU A 194 5.19 -6.87 -17.22
N GLU A 195 4.78 -6.96 -18.49
CA GLU A 195 5.39 -7.85 -19.48
C GLU A 195 6.79 -7.42 -19.90
N THR A 196 6.99 -6.13 -20.16
CA THR A 196 8.25 -5.62 -20.73
C THR A 196 9.14 -4.95 -19.70
N ARG A 197 10.47 -5.05 -19.88
CA ARG A 197 11.44 -4.32 -19.03
C ARG A 197 11.26 -2.80 -19.10
N LYS A 198 10.89 -2.28 -20.27
CA LYS A 198 10.63 -0.85 -20.46
C LYS A 198 9.44 -0.38 -19.60
N GLN A 199 8.34 -1.12 -19.59
CA GLN A 199 7.19 -0.81 -18.73
C GLN A 199 7.55 -0.90 -17.24
N ARG A 200 8.31 -1.92 -16.83
CA ARG A 200 8.78 -2.05 -15.44
C ARG A 200 9.62 -0.84 -15.03
N PHE A 201 10.55 -0.40 -15.87
CA PHE A 201 11.40 0.75 -15.59
C PHE A 201 10.60 2.07 -15.49
N ILE A 202 9.69 2.30 -16.43
CA ILE A 202 8.80 3.48 -16.39
C ILE A 202 7.96 3.44 -15.11
N MET A 203 7.41 2.28 -14.77
CA MET A 203 6.59 2.12 -13.58
C MET A 203 7.40 2.37 -12.31
N MET A 204 8.56 1.74 -12.14
CA MET A 204 9.42 1.95 -10.97
C MET A 204 9.82 3.41 -10.80
N THR A 205 10.15 4.10 -11.90
CA THR A 205 10.46 5.55 -11.88
C THR A 205 9.24 6.37 -11.46
N LEU A 206 8.06 6.03 -11.98
CA LEU A 206 6.81 6.71 -11.65
C LEU A 206 6.45 6.53 -10.17
N LEU A 207 6.60 5.31 -9.65
CA LEU A 207 6.39 4.99 -8.24
C LEU A 207 7.37 5.74 -7.32
N ALA A 208 8.65 5.81 -7.67
CA ALA A 208 9.66 6.40 -6.81
C ALA A 208 9.59 7.94 -6.72
N ILE A 209 9.17 8.60 -7.80
CA ILE A 209 9.24 10.07 -7.93
C ILE A 209 7.87 10.73 -7.78
N PHE A 210 6.85 10.18 -8.42
CA PHE A 210 5.55 10.85 -8.54
C PHE A 210 4.52 10.38 -7.50
N ILE A 211 4.71 9.20 -6.92
CA ILE A 211 3.79 8.63 -5.95
C ILE A 211 4.49 8.53 -4.60
N PRO A 212 4.29 9.51 -3.71
CA PRO A 212 4.92 9.48 -2.40
C PRO A 212 4.35 8.32 -1.58
N CYS A 213 5.22 7.57 -0.92
CA CYS A 213 4.79 6.58 0.08
C CYS A 213 4.36 7.28 1.38
N GLY A 214 3.71 6.55 2.28
CA GLY A 214 3.25 7.09 3.56
C GLY A 214 4.34 7.83 4.36
N ALA A 215 5.57 7.31 4.36
CA ALA A 215 6.69 7.97 5.03
C ALA A 215 7.13 9.28 4.34
N GLN A 216 7.11 9.32 3.01
CA GLN A 216 7.42 10.55 2.26
C GLN A 216 6.33 11.61 2.47
N LEU A 217 5.06 11.18 2.51
CA LEU A 217 3.94 12.07 2.82
C LEU A 217 4.08 12.69 4.21
N GLY A 218 4.43 11.90 5.22
CA GLY A 218 4.65 12.41 6.59
C GLY A 218 5.77 13.47 6.65
N ILE A 219 6.90 13.22 6.00
CA ILE A 219 8.00 14.20 5.92
C ILE A 219 7.55 15.46 5.17
N MET A 220 6.80 15.32 4.07
CA MET A 220 6.27 16.46 3.34
C MET A 220 5.31 17.30 4.19
N GLU A 221 4.46 16.65 4.99
CA GLU A 221 3.54 17.34 5.89
C GLU A 221 4.27 18.12 7.00
N GLU A 222 5.38 17.60 7.51
CA GLU A 222 6.19 18.26 8.54
C GLU A 222 7.06 19.40 7.96
N VAL A 223 7.73 19.15 6.83
CA VAL A 223 8.75 20.07 6.30
C VAL A 223 8.15 21.24 5.49
N ILE A 224 7.04 21.03 4.78
CA ILE A 224 6.46 22.08 3.92
C ILE A 224 5.98 23.30 4.71
N PRO A 225 5.23 23.16 5.83
CA PRO A 225 4.83 24.29 6.66
C PRO A 225 6.03 25.10 7.15
N ASP A 226 7.08 24.44 7.64
CA ASP A 226 8.29 25.11 8.16
C ASP A 226 9.03 25.95 7.11
N LEU A 227 8.96 25.55 5.83
CA LEU A 227 9.60 26.25 4.73
C LEU A 227 8.76 27.37 4.12
N ILE A 228 7.43 27.26 4.18
CA ILE A 228 6.52 28.21 3.51
C ILE A 228 5.96 29.26 4.49
N GLY A 229 5.97 28.98 5.79
CA GLY A 229 5.47 29.87 6.83
C GLY A 229 4.02 29.60 7.19
#